data_AF-A0A8X6EYE2-F1
#
_entry.id   AF-A0A8X6EYE2-F1
#
_cell.length_a   1.000
_cell.length_b   1.000
_cell.length_c   1.000
_cell.angle_alpha   90.00
_cell.angle_beta   90.00
_cell.angle_gamma   90.00
#
_symmetry.space_group_name_H-M   'P 1'
#
loop_
_entity.id
_entity.type
_entity.pdbx_description
1 polymer ?
#
loop_
_entity_poly.entity_id
_entity_poly.type
_entity_poly.pdbx_seq_one_letter_code
_entity_poly.pdbx_strand_id
1 'polypeptide(L)'
;MNMPSPYTNIAWMTPDEIQNFDIFGTTPDSPQGYILEVNSEIPTSLHDERNDLPMASEHLNITYDLLPPYSKRLCDQYQLKNTLPAQKLMPNFLIKKITLCII
;
A
#
# COMPACT_ATOMS: atom_id res chain seq x y z
N MET A 1 18.88 15.02 -6.93
CA MET A 1 17.46 14.98 -6.50
C MET A 1 17.37 15.83 -5.26
N ASN A 2 16.56 16.90 -5.29
CA ASN A 2 16.47 17.89 -4.22
C ASN A 2 14.99 18.03 -3.82
N MET A 3 14.40 16.95 -3.33
CA MET A 3 13.01 16.94 -2.88
C MET A 3 13.01 17.26 -1.38
N PRO A 4 12.36 18.34 -0.93
CA PRO A 4 12.30 18.68 0.48
C PRO A 4 11.56 17.57 1.24
N SER A 5 12.24 16.88 2.16
CA SER A 5 11.57 15.97 3.08
C SER A 5 11.09 16.76 4.30
N PRO A 6 9.95 16.42 4.92
CA PRO A 6 9.55 17.02 6.18
C PRO A 6 10.53 16.56 7.28
N TYR A 7 11.50 17.42 7.62
CA TYR A 7 12.50 17.12 8.66
C TYR A 7 12.09 17.67 10.04
N THR A 8 11.15 18.62 10.11
CA THR A 8 10.74 19.34 11.33
C THR A 8 9.27 19.79 11.28
N ASN A 9 8.70 20.20 12.41
CA ASN A 9 7.34 20.79 12.55
C ASN A 9 6.15 19.89 12.15
N ILE A 10 6.27 18.58 12.37
CA ILE A 10 5.15 17.66 12.19
C ILE A 10 4.21 17.80 13.39
N ALA A 11 2.94 18.13 13.13
CA ALA A 11 1.91 18.28 14.15
C ALA A 11 0.59 17.67 13.66
N TRP A 12 -0.24 17.23 14.61
CA TRP A 12 -1.62 16.80 14.32
C TRP A 12 -2.48 18.02 14.00
N MET A 13 -3.34 17.90 12.99
CA MET A 13 -4.34 18.92 12.68
C MET A 13 -5.36 19.02 13.81
N THR A 14 -5.83 20.24 14.05
CA THR A 14 -6.94 20.52 14.95
C THR A 14 -8.26 20.04 14.35
N PRO A 15 -9.31 19.81 15.18
CA PRO A 15 -10.62 19.38 14.67
C PRO A 15 -11.22 20.34 13.64
N ASP A 16 -11.03 21.65 13.81
CA ASP A 16 -11.50 22.67 12.86
C ASP A 16 -10.76 22.61 11.52
N GLU A 17 -9.45 22.36 11.54
CA GLU A 17 -8.65 22.18 10.32
C GLU A 17 -9.06 20.90 9.56
N ILE A 18 -9.36 19.82 10.29
CA ILE A 18 -9.84 18.56 9.68
C ILE A 18 -11.18 18.77 8.98
N GLN A 19 -12.11 19.53 9.57
CA GLN A 19 -13.42 19.79 8.96
C GLN A 19 -13.32 20.61 7.67
N ASN A 20 -12.32 21.48 7.56
CA ASN A 20 -12.10 22.33 6.39
C ASN A 20 -11.03 21.77 5.43
N PHE A 21 -10.53 20.56 5.69
CA PHE A 21 -9.47 19.95 4.88
C PHE A 21 -10.01 19.45 3.54
N ASP A 22 -9.46 19.98 2.45
CA ASP A 22 -9.71 19.50 1.09
C ASP A 22 -8.44 18.90 0.48
N ILE A 23 -8.43 17.58 0.38
CA ILE A 23 -7.32 16.83 -0.19
C ILE A 23 -7.12 17.12 -1.69
N PHE A 24 -8.21 17.36 -2.43
CA PHE A 24 -8.15 17.54 -3.89
C PHE A 24 -7.77 18.96 -4.29
N GLY A 25 -7.88 19.92 -3.36
CA GLY A 25 -7.44 21.31 -3.52
C GLY A 25 -5.94 21.53 -3.25
N THR A 26 -5.24 20.54 -2.69
CA THR A 26 -3.81 20.66 -2.35
C THR A 26 -2.93 20.45 -3.58
N THR A 27 -1.96 21.34 -3.80
CA THR A 27 -1.00 21.22 -4.92
C THR A 27 0.29 20.51 -4.49
N PRO A 28 0.96 19.74 -5.38
CA PRO A 28 2.21 19.04 -5.06
C PRO A 28 3.36 19.97 -4.65
N ASP A 29 3.33 21.22 -5.10
CA ASP A 29 4.35 22.23 -4.79
C ASP A 29 4.01 23.05 -3.53
N SER A 30 3.00 22.61 -2.76
CA SER A 30 2.62 23.26 -1.50
C SER A 30 3.79 23.28 -0.52
N PRO A 31 4.01 24.41 0.21
CA PRO A 31 5.02 24.46 1.27
C PRO A 31 4.66 23.57 2.47
N GLN A 32 3.40 23.12 2.56
CA GLN A 32 2.90 22.22 3.59
C GLN A 32 2.45 20.90 2.94
N GLY A 33 3.01 19.79 3.42
CA GLY A 33 2.58 18.43 3.07
C GLY A 33 1.70 17.82 4.15
N TYR A 34 0.96 16.78 3.80
CA TYR A 34 0.03 16.10 4.71
C TYR A 34 0.34 14.60 4.79
N ILE A 35 0.23 14.05 5.99
CA ILE A 35 0.27 12.60 6.23
C ILE A 35 -1.16 12.16 6.55
N LEU A 36 -1.72 11.33 5.69
CA LEU A 36 -3.11 10.91 5.75
C LEU A 36 -3.21 9.42 6.01
N GLU A 37 -4.05 9.03 6.95
CA GLU A 37 -4.46 7.65 7.15
C GLU A 37 -5.71 7.39 6.32
N VAL A 38 -5.58 6.63 5.23
CA VAL A 38 -6.67 6.35 4.30
C VAL A 38 -6.85 4.86 4.07
N ASN A 39 -8.09 4.45 3.77
CA ASN A 39 -8.34 3.14 3.19
C ASN A 39 -8.13 3.23 1.69
N SER A 40 -7.33 2.33 1.12
CA SER A 40 -7.02 2.33 -0.31
C SER A 40 -7.60 1.08 -0.96
N GLU A 41 -8.41 1.29 -1.98
CA GLU A 41 -8.91 0.26 -2.86
C GLU A 41 -8.52 0.60 -4.30
N ILE A 42 -7.89 -0.34 -4.98
CA ILE A 42 -7.52 -0.20 -6.38
C ILE A 42 -8.62 -0.86 -7.21
N PRO A 43 -9.37 -0.11 -8.04
CA PRO A 43 -10.44 -0.68 -8.85
C PRO A 43 -9.87 -1.70 -9.84
N THR A 44 -10.61 -2.80 -10.03
CA THR A 44 -10.16 -3.95 -10.84
C THR A 44 -9.85 -3.59 -12.28
N SER A 45 -10.51 -2.57 -12.84
CA SER A 45 -10.24 -2.06 -14.19
C SER A 45 -8.80 -1.57 -14.38
N LEU A 46 -8.12 -1.16 -13.31
CA LEU A 46 -6.73 -0.69 -13.34
C LEU A 46 -5.72 -1.80 -13.01
N HIS A 47 -6.15 -3.01 -12.67
CA HIS A 47 -5.24 -4.10 -12.27
C HIS A 47 -4.38 -4.56 -13.44
N ASP A 48 -4.94 -4.63 -14.65
CA ASP A 48 -4.20 -5.04 -15.86
C ASP A 48 -3.23 -3.94 -16.33
N GLU A 49 -3.64 -2.67 -16.24
CA GLU A 49 -2.79 -1.52 -16.62
C GLU A 49 -1.65 -1.30 -15.61
N ARG A 50 -1.90 -1.56 -14.32
CA ARG A 50 -0.94 -1.33 -13.22
C ARG A 50 -0.30 -2.61 -12.69
N ASN A 51 -0.33 -3.70 -13.47
CA ASN A 51 0.12 -5.03 -13.05
C ASN A 51 1.53 -5.05 -12.43
N ASP A 52 2.42 -4.17 -12.91
CA ASP A 52 3.82 -4.13 -12.49
C ASP A 52 4.06 -3.40 -11.15
N LEU A 53 3.10 -2.63 -10.63
CA LEU A 53 3.29 -1.78 -9.45
C LEU A 53 2.08 -1.80 -8.49
N PRO A 54 1.81 -2.93 -7.82
CA PRO A 54 0.87 -2.91 -6.71
C PRO A 54 1.47 -2.01 -5.60
N MET A 55 0.85 -0.86 -5.37
CA MET A 55 1.33 0.11 -4.37
C MET A 55 1.16 -0.46 -2.96
N ALA A 56 1.93 0.07 -2.00
CA ALA A 56 1.82 -0.26 -0.57
C ALA A 56 1.94 -1.77 -0.25
N SER A 57 3.13 -2.35 -0.41
CA SER A 57 3.41 -3.73 -0.01
C SER A 57 3.10 -3.98 1.47
N GLU A 58 2.49 -5.13 1.77
CA GLU A 58 2.09 -5.52 3.13
C GLU A 58 2.77 -6.82 3.57
N HIS A 59 2.95 -6.97 4.87
CA HIS A 59 3.39 -8.24 5.46
C HIS A 59 2.21 -9.21 5.47
N LEU A 60 2.17 -10.12 4.50
CA LEU A 60 1.13 -11.12 4.37
C LEU A 60 1.62 -12.49 4.79
N ASN A 61 0.75 -13.25 5.46
CA ASN A 61 1.00 -14.66 5.71
C ASN A 61 0.49 -15.48 4.53
N ILE A 62 1.41 -15.87 3.64
CA ILE A 62 1.07 -16.54 2.39
C ILE A 62 0.72 -18.00 2.68
N THR A 63 -0.54 -18.35 2.45
CA THR A 63 -1.05 -19.72 2.47
C THR A 63 -0.91 -20.35 1.08
N TYR A 64 -1.08 -21.67 1.01
CA TYR A 64 -1.03 -22.39 -0.26
C TYR A 64 -2.06 -21.85 -1.29
N ASP A 65 -3.24 -21.46 -0.84
CA ASP A 65 -4.33 -21.00 -1.71
C ASP A 65 -4.02 -19.69 -2.41
N LEU A 66 -3.22 -18.82 -1.77
CA LEU A 66 -2.78 -17.53 -2.28
C LEU A 66 -1.66 -17.65 -3.34
N LEU A 67 -1.09 -18.84 -3.52
CA LEU A 67 -0.05 -19.04 -4.52
C LEU A 67 -0.60 -19.01 -5.95
N PRO A 68 0.13 -18.40 -6.91
CA PRO A 68 -0.19 -18.51 -8.32
C PRO A 68 -0.17 -19.97 -8.79
N PRO A 69 -0.91 -20.33 -9.86
CA PRO A 69 -0.96 -21.70 -10.37
C PRO A 69 0.42 -22.31 -10.66
N TYR A 70 1.35 -21.51 -11.18
CA TYR A 70 2.73 -21.95 -11.43
C TYR A 70 3.46 -22.32 -10.13
N SER A 71 3.39 -21.46 -9.11
CA SER A 71 4.02 -21.71 -7.81
C SER A 71 3.40 -22.89 -7.07
N LYS A 72 2.08 -23.11 -7.19
CA LYS A 72 1.40 -24.31 -6.65
C LYS A 72 1.98 -25.59 -7.24
N ARG A 73 2.15 -25.66 -8.57
CA ARG A 73 2.75 -26.81 -9.26
C ARG A 73 4.16 -27.12 -8.75
N LEU A 74 5.00 -26.10 -8.59
CA LEU A 74 6.35 -26.28 -8.03
C LEU A 74 6.30 -26.74 -6.57
N CYS A 75 5.41 -26.16 -5.76
CA CYS A 75 5.23 -26.53 -4.37
C CYS A 75 4.81 -28.01 -4.22
N ASP A 76 3.90 -28.49 -5.07
CA ASP A 76 3.51 -29.90 -5.15
C ASP A 76 4.68 -30.79 -5.63
N GLN A 77 5.38 -30.40 -6.70
CA GLN A 77 6.49 -31.16 -7.28
C GLN A 77 7.64 -31.37 -6.29
N TYR A 78 7.97 -30.35 -5.49
CA TYR A 78 9.07 -30.38 -4.53
C TYR A 78 8.61 -30.64 -3.08
N GLN A 79 7.34 -30.97 -2.86
CA GLN A 79 6.77 -31.26 -1.54
C GLN A 79 6.97 -30.14 -0.50
N LEU A 80 6.89 -28.88 -0.93
CA LEU A 80 7.20 -27.70 -0.11
C LEU A 80 6.01 -27.19 0.72
N LYS A 81 4.93 -27.96 0.85
CA LYS A 81 3.73 -27.50 1.58
C LYS A 81 4.01 -27.23 3.06
N ASN A 82 4.97 -27.92 3.63
CA ASN A 82 5.43 -27.72 5.01
C ASN A 82 6.13 -26.37 5.25
N THR A 83 6.56 -25.68 4.19
CA THR A 83 7.16 -24.33 4.32
C THR A 83 6.10 -23.23 4.38
N LEU A 84 4.81 -23.58 4.37
CA LEU A 84 3.68 -22.67 4.43
C LEU A 84 2.87 -22.92 5.71
N PRO A 85 2.25 -21.88 6.30
CA PRO A 85 2.21 -20.50 5.81
C PRO A 85 3.53 -19.75 6.08
N ALA A 86 3.87 -18.80 5.20
CA ALA A 86 5.10 -18.01 5.30
C ALA A 86 4.82 -16.52 5.28
N GLN A 87 5.44 -15.77 6.19
CA GLN A 87 5.34 -14.32 6.21
C GLN A 87 6.24 -13.71 5.13
N LYS A 88 5.65 -12.93 4.23
CA LYS A 88 6.36 -12.23 3.15
C LYS A 88 5.84 -10.81 2.98
N LEU A 89 6.76 -9.87 2.73
CA LEU A 89 6.40 -8.54 2.25
C LEU A 89 6.06 -8.66 0.77
N MET A 90 4.79 -8.45 0.41
CA MET A 90 4.30 -8.66 -0.95
C MET A 90 3.52 -7.45 -1.47
N PRO A 91 3.82 -6.96 -2.68
CA PRO A 91 2.94 -6.05 -3.38
C PRO A 91 1.68 -6.84 -3.81
N ASN A 92 0.50 -6.31 -3.51
CA ASN A 92 -0.78 -6.95 -3.79
C ASN A 92 -1.87 -5.90 -4.02
N PHE A 93 -2.93 -6.29 -4.74
CA PHE A 93 -4.11 -5.44 -5.03
C PHE A 93 -5.27 -5.67 -4.05
N LEU A 94 -5.03 -6.32 -2.92
CA LEU A 94 -6.07 -6.47 -1.90
C LEU A 94 -6.39 -5.09 -1.31
N ILE A 95 -7.62 -4.95 -0.80
CA ILE A 95 -8.05 -3.73 -0.10
C ILE A 95 -7.14 -3.51 1.11
N LYS A 96 -6.54 -2.33 1.17
CA LYS A 96 -5.63 -1.94 2.26
C LYS A 96 -6.37 -1.07 3.23
N LYS A 97 -6.37 -1.51 4.48
CA LYS A 97 -6.93 -0.75 5.60
C LYS A 97 -5.79 0.02 6.25
N ILE A 98 -6.02 1.31 6.53
CA ILE A 98 -5.08 2.12 7.32
C ILE A 98 -3.71 2.23 6.62
N THR A 99 -3.71 2.81 5.42
CA THR A 99 -2.47 3.13 4.69
C THR A 99 -2.09 4.58 4.95
N LEU A 100 -0.82 4.81 5.34
CA LEU A 100 -0.26 6.15 5.44
C LEU A 100 0.15 6.64 4.05
N CYS A 101 -0.52 7.68 3.59
CA CYS A 101 -0.19 8.41 2.37
C CYS A 101 0.44 9.75 2.72
N ILE A 102 1.56 10.06 2.10
CA ILE A 102 2.20 11.37 2.20
C ILE A 102 1.91 12.09 0.88
N ILE A 103 1.28 13.26 0.97
CA ILE A 103 0.96 14.12 -0.16
C ILE A 103 1.60 15.50 -0.03
#